data_AF-A0A166GXQ4-F1
#
_entry.id   AF-A0A166GXQ4-F1
#
_cell.length_a   1.000
_cell.length_b   1.000
_cell.length_c   1.000
_cell.angle_alpha   90.00
_cell.angle_beta   90.00
_cell.angle_gamma   90.00
#
_symmetry.space_group_name_H-M   'P 1'
#
loop_
_entity.id
_entity.type
_entity.pdbx_description
1 polymer ?
#
loop_
_entity_poly.entity_id
_entity_poly.type
_entity_poly.pdbx_seq_one_letter_code
_entity_poly.pdbx_strand_id
1 'polypeptide(L)'
;MKRLQAVRDVCRTSAGRLRSTVDATQARIDELKRKGDPEVDELVCSVTIVYNQLIDLVAEDNAIEDTIYHLHRALNAGRIDMERFLRSTRALAEEQFMKRALIEKISNLIPMSPNVGRWP
;
A
#
# COMPACT_ATOMS: atom_id res chain seq x y z
N MET A 1 -1.20 -30.39 52.97
CA MET A 1 -1.04 -28.91 53.03
C MET A 1 -0.06 -28.35 51.98
N LYS A 2 1.14 -28.90 51.79
CA LYS A 2 2.17 -28.34 50.86
C LYS A 2 1.74 -28.21 49.39
N ARG A 3 0.97 -29.16 48.84
CA ARG A 3 0.49 -29.12 47.43
C ARG A 3 -0.47 -27.95 47.16
N LEU A 4 -1.39 -27.65 48.08
CA LEU A 4 -2.34 -26.55 47.91
C LEU A 4 -1.64 -25.18 47.98
N GLN A 5 -0.60 -25.05 48.80
CA GLN A 5 0.24 -23.85 48.84
C GLN A 5 0.98 -23.66 47.51
N ALA A 6 1.58 -24.72 46.96
CA ALA A 6 2.24 -24.67 45.66
C ALA A 6 1.27 -24.26 44.53
N VAL A 7 0.06 -24.84 44.48
CA VAL A 7 -0.96 -24.46 43.48
C VAL A 7 -1.37 -23.00 43.64
N ARG A 8 -1.63 -22.54 44.87
CA ARG A 8 -1.97 -21.13 45.15
C ARG A 8 -0.87 -20.17 44.69
N ASP A 9 0.39 -20.50 44.96
CA ASP A 9 1.53 -19.65 44.62
C ASP A 9 1.75 -19.59 43.10
N VAL A 10 1.53 -20.71 42.40
CA VAL A 10 1.48 -20.75 40.92
C VAL A 10 0.33 -19.87 40.40
N CYS A 11 -0.89 -20.02 40.93
CA CYS A 11 -2.03 -19.21 40.50
C CYS A 11 -1.80 -17.70 40.72
N ARG A 12 -1.22 -17.31 41.86
CA ARG A 12 -0.86 -15.91 42.15
C ARG A 12 0.18 -15.38 41.18
N THR A 13 1.21 -16.17 40.89
CA THR A 13 2.25 -15.80 39.94
C THR A 13 1.68 -15.63 38.54
N SER A 14 0.85 -16.57 38.08
CA SER A 14 0.18 -16.49 36.78
C SER A 14 -0.78 -15.30 36.70
N ALA A 15 -1.57 -15.05 37.75
CA ALA A 15 -2.46 -13.88 37.81
C ALA A 15 -1.68 -12.56 37.76
N GLY A 16 -0.54 -12.47 38.47
CA GLY A 16 0.35 -11.30 38.42
C GLY A 16 0.92 -11.06 37.03
N ARG A 17 1.40 -12.12 36.36
CA ARG A 17 1.92 -12.04 34.98
C ARG A 17 0.86 -11.61 33.97
N LEU A 18 -0.35 -12.18 34.06
CA LEU A 18 -1.48 -11.79 33.22
C LEU A 18 -1.85 -10.32 33.44
N ARG A 19 -1.95 -9.89 34.70
CA ARG A 19 -2.27 -8.50 35.03
C ARG A 19 -1.24 -7.52 34.48
N SER A 20 0.04 -7.83 34.67
CA SER A 20 1.12 -7.01 34.11
C SER A 20 1.09 -6.94 32.58
N THR A 21 0.73 -8.04 31.90
CA THR A 21 0.60 -8.07 30.43
C THR A 21 -0.61 -7.25 29.96
N VAL A 22 -1.74 -7.34 30.67
CA VAL A 22 -2.95 -6.54 30.41
C VAL A 22 -2.65 -5.05 30.60
N ASP A 23 -2.04 -4.67 31.72
CA ASP A 23 -1.71 -3.27 32.01
C ASP A 23 -0.74 -2.69 30.96
N ALA A 24 0.29 -3.45 30.55
CA ALA A 24 1.22 -3.06 29.50
C ALA A 24 0.54 -2.93 28.13
N THR A 25 -0.40 -3.82 27.82
CA THR A 25 -1.15 -3.80 26.55
C THR A 25 -2.11 -2.62 26.54
N GLN A 26 -2.79 -2.35 27.66
CA GLN A 26 -3.69 -1.21 27.80
C GLN A 26 -2.94 0.12 27.62
N ALA A 27 -1.76 0.26 28.25
CA ALA A 27 -0.91 1.44 28.08
C ALA A 27 -0.49 1.65 26.61
N ARG A 28 -0.15 0.57 25.89
CA ARG A 28 0.16 0.62 24.45
C ARG A 28 -1.05 1.00 23.60
N ILE A 29 -2.22 0.46 23.90
CA ILE A 29 -3.47 0.81 23.20
C ILE A 29 -3.79 2.30 23.40
N ASP A 30 -3.65 2.82 24.61
CA ASP A 30 -3.91 4.22 24.91
C ASP A 30 -2.86 5.15 24.29
N GLU A 31 -1.63 4.69 24.12
CA GLU A 31 -0.62 5.39 23.31
C GLU A 31 -0.99 5.42 21.82
N LEU A 32 -1.38 4.27 21.24
CA LEU A 32 -1.78 4.18 19.83
C LEU A 32 -3.00 5.04 19.53
N LYS A 33 -4.03 4.99 20.38
CA LYS A 33 -5.22 5.84 20.24
C LYS A 33 -4.91 7.33 20.31
N ARG A 34 -3.90 7.73 21.08
CA ARG A 34 -3.45 9.14 21.15
C ARG A 34 -2.72 9.60 19.89
N LYS A 35 -2.05 8.69 19.18
CA LYS A 35 -1.34 9.01 17.91
C LYS A 35 -2.32 9.24 16.75
N GLY A 36 -3.55 8.73 16.86
CA GLY A 36 -4.52 8.75 15.77
C GLY A 36 -4.21 7.69 14.72
N ASP A 37 -5.14 7.50 13.80
CA ASP A 37 -4.92 6.62 12.66
C ASP A 37 -4.02 7.32 11.63
N PRO A 38 -3.04 6.63 11.03
CA PRO A 38 -2.25 7.20 9.93
C PRO A 38 -3.11 7.45 8.69
N GLU A 39 -2.70 8.38 7.85
CA GLU A 39 -3.34 8.60 6.54
C GLU A 39 -3.25 7.33 5.68
N VAL A 40 -4.31 7.04 4.93
CA VAL A 40 -4.40 5.80 4.13
C VAL A 40 -3.26 5.71 3.11
N ASP A 41 -2.87 6.85 2.55
CA ASP A 41 -1.78 6.94 1.58
C ASP A 41 -0.40 6.68 2.20
N GLU A 42 -0.24 6.84 3.52
CA GLU A 42 1.00 6.57 4.24
C GLU A 42 1.14 5.11 4.70
N LEU A 43 0.08 4.31 4.57
CA LEU A 43 0.10 2.89 4.97
C LEU A 43 1.03 2.05 4.09
N VAL A 44 1.16 2.42 2.81
CA VAL A 44 1.98 1.69 1.85
C VAL A 44 3.31 2.42 1.67
N CYS A 45 4.23 2.13 2.57
CA CYS A 45 5.62 2.59 2.46
C CYS A 45 6.52 1.43 2.00
N SER A 46 7.28 1.67 0.94
CA SER A 46 8.33 0.76 0.50
C SER A 46 9.64 0.97 1.27
N VAL A 47 10.64 0.12 0.97
CA VAL A 47 11.94 0.10 1.66
C VAL A 47 12.80 1.32 1.33
N THR A 48 12.59 1.98 0.18
CA THR A 48 13.39 3.15 -0.24
C THR A 48 12.53 4.18 -0.97
N ILE A 49 12.99 5.43 -1.02
CA ILE A 49 12.31 6.51 -1.75
C ILE A 49 12.09 6.15 -3.23
N VAL A 50 13.05 5.46 -3.86
CA VAL A 50 12.96 5.04 -5.26
C VAL A 50 11.90 3.95 -5.46
N TYR A 51 11.70 3.08 -4.47
CA TYR A 51 10.62 2.09 -4.52
C TYR A 51 9.24 2.73 -4.30
N ASN A 52 9.12 3.79 -3.51
CA ASN A 52 7.85 4.54 -3.39
C ASN A 52 7.50 5.16 -4.74
N GLN A 53 8.48 5.81 -5.37
CA GLN A 53 8.32 6.34 -6.72
C GLN A 53 7.89 5.27 -7.73
N LEU A 54 8.44 4.05 -7.63
CA LEU A 54 8.03 2.95 -8.50
C LEU A 54 6.57 2.55 -8.28
N ILE A 55 6.10 2.49 -7.03
CA ILE A 55 4.70 2.19 -6.71
C ILE A 55 3.79 3.25 -7.34
N ASP A 56 4.10 4.53 -7.16
CA ASP A 56 3.32 5.63 -7.71
C ASP A 56 3.27 5.57 -9.24
N LEU A 57 4.41 5.36 -9.89
CA LEU A 57 4.49 5.27 -11.35
C LEU A 57 3.65 4.13 -11.92
N VAL A 58 3.67 2.96 -11.27
CA VAL A 58 2.87 1.81 -11.68
C VAL A 58 1.38 2.09 -11.45
N ALA A 59 1.02 2.67 -10.31
CA ALA A 59 -0.38 3.04 -10.05
C ALA A 59 -0.90 4.05 -11.08
N GLU A 60 -0.11 5.07 -11.42
CA GLU A 60 -0.44 6.07 -12.43
C GLU A 60 -0.51 5.48 -13.85
N ASP A 61 0.36 4.54 -14.23
CA ASP A 61 0.30 3.84 -15.53
C ASP A 61 -1.03 3.10 -15.70
N ASN A 62 -1.46 2.36 -14.68
CA ASN A 62 -2.74 1.65 -14.66
C ASN A 62 -3.93 2.61 -14.66
N ALA A 63 -3.85 3.70 -13.88
CA ALA A 63 -4.91 4.72 -13.86
C ALA A 63 -5.11 5.40 -15.22
N ILE A 64 -4.04 5.55 -16.01
CA ILE A 64 -4.15 6.04 -17.39
C ILE A 64 -4.89 5.03 -18.28
N GLU A 65 -4.59 3.72 -18.18
CA GLU A 65 -5.30 2.69 -18.95
C GLU A 65 -6.81 2.70 -18.64
N ASP A 66 -7.17 2.77 -17.36
CA ASP A 66 -8.57 2.88 -16.91
C ASP A 66 -9.24 4.14 -17.45
N THR A 67 -8.52 5.27 -17.44
CA THR A 67 -9.03 6.53 -17.96
C THR A 67 -9.31 6.45 -19.46
N ILE A 68 -8.38 5.89 -20.24
CA ILE A 68 -8.55 5.69 -21.68
C ILE A 68 -9.72 4.73 -21.95
N TYR A 69 -9.85 3.66 -21.17
CA TYR A 69 -10.99 2.73 -21.26
C TYR A 69 -12.33 3.47 -21.07
N HIS A 70 -12.43 4.32 -20.05
CA HIS A 70 -13.65 5.08 -19.79
C HIS A 70 -13.92 6.18 -20.82
N LEU A 71 -12.88 6.81 -21.38
CA LEU A 71 -13.01 7.74 -22.51
C LEU A 71 -13.57 7.04 -23.75
N HIS A 72 -13.07 5.83 -24.06
CA HIS A 72 -13.58 5.04 -25.17
C HIS A 72 -15.05 4.66 -24.97
N ARG A 73 -15.44 4.29 -23.75
CA ARG A 73 -16.86 4.05 -23.39
C ARG A 73 -17.72 5.31 -23.56
N ALA A 74 -17.21 6.48 -23.18
CA ALA A 74 -17.91 7.74 -23.34
C ALA A 74 -18.12 8.13 -24.82
N LEU A 75 -17.13 7.87 -25.68
CA LEU A 75 -17.23 8.05 -27.13
C LEU A 75 -18.32 7.14 -27.71
N ASN A 76 -18.29 5.84 -27.39
CA ASN A 76 -19.27 4.87 -27.87
C ASN A 76 -20.70 5.17 -27.39
N ALA A 77 -20.85 5.83 -26.24
CA ALA A 77 -22.13 6.30 -25.73
C ALA A 77 -22.57 7.67 -26.31
N GLY A 78 -21.79 8.26 -27.21
CA GLY A 78 -22.07 9.58 -27.81
C GLY A 78 -21.96 10.75 -26.83
N ARG A 79 -21.31 10.59 -25.68
CA ARG A 79 -21.15 11.65 -24.66
C ARG A 79 -20.01 12.61 -24.98
N ILE A 80 -19.05 12.18 -25.79
CA ILE A 80 -17.95 13.00 -26.31
C ILE A 80 -17.83 12.74 -27.82
N ASP A 81 -17.30 13.72 -28.54
CA ASP A 81 -16.99 13.57 -29.96
C ASP A 81 -15.61 12.92 -30.18
N MET A 82 -15.36 12.54 -31.43
CA MET A 82 -14.12 11.89 -31.84
C MET A 82 -12.91 12.80 -31.64
N GLU A 83 -13.04 14.10 -31.92
CA GLU A 83 -11.92 15.04 -31.80
C GLU A 83 -11.45 15.14 -30.35
N ARG A 84 -12.38 15.28 -29.40
CA ARG A 84 -12.08 15.34 -27.97
C ARG A 84 -11.48 14.03 -27.47
N PHE A 85 -12.02 12.89 -27.90
CA PHE A 85 -11.47 11.58 -27.56
C PHE A 85 -10.00 11.44 -28.02
N LEU A 86 -9.71 11.76 -29.29
CA LEU A 86 -8.36 11.64 -29.84
C LEU A 86 -7.36 12.57 -29.13
N ARG A 87 -7.76 13.81 -28.86
CA ARG A 87 -6.92 14.79 -28.16
C ARG A 87 -6.57 14.33 -26.75
N SER A 88 -7.56 13.89 -25.97
CA SER A 88 -7.34 13.43 -24.59
C SER A 88 -6.55 12.13 -24.54
N THR A 89 -6.87 11.15 -25.40
CA THR A 89 -6.18 9.85 -25.44
C THR A 89 -4.72 10.02 -25.83
N ARG A 90 -4.42 10.91 -26.79
CA ARG A 90 -3.04 11.21 -27.17
C ARG A 90 -2.23 11.79 -26.01
N ALA A 91 -2.77 12.79 -25.31
CA ALA A 91 -2.08 13.40 -24.17
C ALA A 91 -1.80 12.37 -23.06
N LEU A 92 -2.80 11.52 -22.75
CA LEU A 92 -2.66 10.44 -21.78
C LEU A 92 -1.61 9.40 -22.22
N ALA A 93 -1.59 9.02 -23.49
CA ALA A 93 -0.60 8.08 -24.02
C ALA A 93 0.83 8.63 -24.00
N GLU A 94 1.01 9.93 -24.26
CA GLU A 94 2.31 10.61 -24.13
C GLU A 94 2.78 10.59 -22.66
N GLU A 95 1.88 10.83 -21.71
CA GLU A 95 2.18 10.74 -20.28
C GLU A 95 2.53 9.29 -19.86
N GLN A 96 1.73 8.32 -20.30
CA GLN A 96 1.94 6.90 -20.03
C GLN A 96 3.31 6.41 -20.51
N PHE A 97 3.71 6.82 -21.72
CA PHE A 97 5.02 6.50 -22.28
C PHE A 97 6.16 6.95 -21.35
N MET A 98 6.08 8.19 -20.85
CA MET A 98 7.10 8.74 -19.95
C MET A 98 7.14 8.00 -18.61
N LYS A 99 5.99 7.59 -18.06
CA LYS A 99 5.93 6.78 -16.83
C LYS A 99 6.57 5.41 -17.05
N ARG A 100 6.22 4.70 -18.12
CA ARG A 100 6.80 3.40 -18.48
C ARG A 100 8.31 3.46 -18.70
N ALA A 101 8.80 4.50 -19.38
CA ALA A 101 10.24 4.72 -19.56
C ALA A 101 10.97 4.89 -18.21
N LEU A 102 10.35 5.59 -17.26
CA LEU A 102 10.92 5.77 -15.93
C LEU A 102 10.86 4.49 -15.08
N ILE A 103 9.76 3.73 -15.16
CA ILE A 103 9.63 2.39 -14.55
C ILE A 103 10.75 1.48 -15.04
N GLU A 104 10.99 1.43 -16.35
CA GLU A 104 12.04 0.62 -16.96
C GLU A 104 13.43 1.05 -16.47
N LYS A 105 13.68 2.37 -16.40
CA LYS A 105 14.93 2.91 -15.88
C LYS A 105 15.18 2.52 -14.42
N ILE A 106 14.18 2.65 -13.55
CA ILE A 106 14.27 2.28 -12.14
C ILE A 106 14.50 0.77 -12.00
N SER A 107 13.76 -0.03 -12.77
CA SER A 107 13.87 -1.50 -12.75
C SER A 107 15.26 -2.00 -13.17
N ASN A 108 15.91 -1.31 -14.11
CA ASN A 108 17.27 -1.65 -14.56
C ASN A 108 18.37 -1.21 -13.56
N LEU A 109 18.11 -0.16 -12.78
CA LEU A 109 19.07 0.35 -11.77
C LEU A 109 19.08 -0.51 -10.51
N ILE A 110 17.95 -1.14 -10.21
CA ILE A 110 17.81 -2.00 -9.05
C ILE A 110 18.19 -3.42 -9.49
N PRO A 111 19.07 -4.14 -8.79
CA PRO A 111 19.23 -5.57 -8.96
C PRO A 111 17.97 -6.28 -8.45
N MET A 112 16.87 -6.13 -9.18
CA MET A 112 15.69 -6.96 -9.07
C MET A 112 16.17 -8.37 -9.37
N SER A 113 15.90 -9.30 -8.46
CA SER A 113 16.21 -10.71 -8.66
C SER A 113 15.72 -11.12 -10.05
N PRO A 114 16.49 -11.88 -10.85
CA PRO A 114 16.21 -12.14 -12.27
C PRO A 114 14.91 -12.92 -12.57
N ASN A 115 14.02 -13.06 -11.59
CA ASN A 115 12.83 -13.90 -11.64
C ASN A 115 11.55 -13.24 -11.09
N VAL A 116 11.55 -11.93 -10.81
CA VAL A 116 10.29 -11.20 -10.71
C VAL A 116 9.84 -10.95 -12.15
N GLY A 117 8.86 -11.74 -12.59
CA GLY A 117 8.37 -11.74 -13.95
C GLY A 117 8.22 -10.33 -14.49
N ARG A 118 8.66 -10.15 -15.74
CA ARG A 118 8.36 -8.97 -16.55
C ARG A 118 6.88 -8.66 -16.32
N TRP A 119 6.59 -7.56 -15.62
CA TRP A 119 5.22 -7.12 -15.38
C TRP A 119 4.51 -7.11 -16.75
N PRO A 120 3.30 -7.69 -16.83
CA PRO A 120 2.61 -7.89 -18.10
C PRO A 120 2.45 -6.60 -18.91
#